data_AF-A5MYW6-F1
#
_entry.id   AF-A5MYW6-F1
#
_cell.length_a   1.000
_cell.length_b   1.000
_cell.length_c   1.000
_cell.angle_alpha   90.00
_cell.angle_beta   90.00
_cell.angle_gamma   90.00
#
_symmetry.space_group_name_H-M   'P 1'
#
loop_
_entity.id
_entity.type
_entity.pdbx_description
1 polymer ?
#
loop_
_entity_poly.entity_id
_entity_poly.type
_entity_poly.pdbx_seq_one_letter_code
_entity_poly.pdbx_strand_id
1 'polypeptide(L)' 'MNDVILNKISVIERCINRINEEYDNNPENLRNYTKQDSIILNIQRACRASIDLAIYMI' A
#
# COMPACT_ATOMS: atom_id res chain seq x y z
N MET A 1 20.98 -7.69 4.08
CA MET A 1 20.36 -7.99 2.78
C MET A 1 18.90 -8.40 2.96
N ASN A 2 18.62 -9.42 3.78
CA ASN A 2 17.23 -9.78 4.14
C ASN A 2 16.44 -8.66 4.82
N ASP A 3 17.06 -7.85 5.70
CA ASP A 3 16.32 -6.80 6.42
C ASP A 3 15.76 -5.70 5.49
N VAL A 4 16.43 -5.42 4.37
CA VAL A 4 15.94 -4.45 3.38
C VAL A 4 14.71 -5.01 2.66
N ILE A 5 14.78 -6.28 2.25
CA ILE A 5 13.66 -6.99 1.61
C ILE A 5 12.48 -7.08 2.57
N LEU A 6 12.71 -7.53 3.81
CA LEU A 6 11.67 -7.64 4.85
C LEU A 6 11.01 -6.29 5.15
N ASN A 7 11.79 -5.21 5.24
CA ASN A 7 11.25 -3.87 5.44
C ASN A 7 10.37 -3.42 4.26
N LYS A 8 10.79 -3.67 3.02
CA LYS A 8 9.99 -3.31 1.82
C LYS A 8 8.70 -4.12 1.75
N ILE A 9 8.73 -5.43 2.04
CA ILE A 9 7.54 -6.27 2.14
C ILE A 9 6.59 -5.75 3.22
N SER A 10 7.11 -5.43 4.41
CA SER A 10 6.32 -4.88 5.50
C SER A 10 5.66 -3.53 5.16
N VAL A 11 6.31 -2.70 4.34
CA VAL A 11 5.69 -1.47 3.80
C VAL A 11 4.51 -1.81 2.89
N ILE A 12 4.67 -2.77 1.98
CA ILE A 12 3.60 -3.19 1.06
C ILE A 12 2.40 -3.73 1.84
N GLU A 13 2.62 -4.61 2.82
CA GLU A 13 1.57 -5.18 3.66
C GLU A 13 0.80 -4.10 4.43
N ARG A 14 1.50 -3.12 5.03
CA ARG A 14 0.84 -2.00 5.72
C ARG A 14 -0.02 -1.17 4.78
N CYS A 15 0.43 -0.93 3.55
CA CYS A 15 -0.35 -0.19 2.56
C CYS A 15 -1.63 -0.95 2.18
N ILE A 16 -1.54 -2.27 1.97
CA ILE A 16 -2.69 -3.12 1.66
C ILE A 16 -3.68 -3.14 2.83
N ASN A 17 -3.20 -3.32 4.06
CA ASN A 17 -4.05 -3.28 5.25
C ASN A 17 -4.78 -1.94 5.36
N ARG A 18 -4.09 -0.82 5.10
CA ARG A 18 -4.72 0.50 5.15
C ARG A 18 -5.79 0.67 4.07
N ILE A 19 -5.56 0.18 2.86
CA ILE A 19 -6.58 0.17 1.79
C ILE A 19 -7.82 -0.59 2.26
N ASN A 20 -7.64 -1.77 2.85
CA ASN A 20 -8.74 -2.59 3.35
C ASN A 20 -9.49 -1.91 4.51
N GLU A 21 -8.79 -1.25 5.44
CA GLU A 21 -9.40 -0.47 6.53
C GLU A 21 -10.23 0.71 6.03
N GLU A 22 -9.72 1.46 5.05
CA GLU A 22 -10.43 2.62 4.51
C GLU A 22 -11.66 2.20 3.70
N TYR A 23 -11.51 1.13 2.90
CA TYR A 23 -12.60 0.55 2.11
C TYR A 23 -13.66 -0.13 2.98
N ASP A 24 -13.25 -0.84 4.02
CA ASP A 24 -14.10 -1.49 5.04
C ASP A 24 -15.22 -2.38 4.44
N ASN A 25 -14.95 -3.01 3.29
CA ASN A 25 -15.93 -3.76 2.50
C ASN A 25 -17.27 -3.02 2.25
N ASN A 26 -17.22 -1.69 2.24
CA ASN A 26 -18.39 -0.85 2.09
C ASN A 26 -18.18 0.13 0.92
N PRO A 27 -18.85 -0.10 -0.24
CA PRO A 27 -18.73 0.77 -1.40
C PRO A 27 -19.07 2.25 -1.14
N GLU A 28 -19.91 2.55 -0.14
CA GLU A 28 -20.24 3.95 0.22
C GLU A 28 -19.03 4.72 0.74
N ASN A 29 -18.01 4.04 1.28
CA ASN A 29 -16.76 4.68 1.67
C ASN A 29 -16.04 5.32 0.48
N LEU A 30 -16.28 4.84 -0.74
CA LEU A 30 -15.78 5.45 -1.97
C LEU A 30 -16.50 6.74 -2.34
N ARG A 31 -17.52 7.21 -1.59
CA ARG A 31 -18.08 8.56 -1.76
C ARG A 31 -17.38 9.60 -0.89
N ASN A 32 -16.56 9.17 0.07
CA ASN A 32 -15.76 10.05 0.91
C ASN A 32 -14.40 10.30 0.23
N TYR A 33 -14.16 11.53 -0.24
CA TYR A 33 -12.93 11.87 -0.95
C TYR A 33 -11.66 11.68 -0.11
N THR A 34 -11.72 11.93 1.20
CA THR A 34 -10.57 11.67 2.09
C THR A 34 -10.21 10.19 2.13
N LYS A 35 -11.21 9.30 2.15
CA LYS A 35 -10.99 7.85 2.09
C LYS A 35 -10.45 7.42 0.73
N GLN A 36 -10.99 7.98 -0.37
CA GLN A 36 -10.47 7.73 -1.71
C GLN A 36 -9.00 8.13 -1.82
N ASP A 37 -8.64 9.33 -1.39
CA ASP A 37 -7.26 9.83 -1.42
C ASP A 37 -6.33 8.95 -0.59
N SER A 38 -6.78 8.51 0.60
CA SER A 38 -6.05 7.55 1.43
C SER A 38 -5.82 6.22 0.70
N ILE A 39 -6.85 5.66 0.05
CA ILE A 39 -6.73 4.42 -0.74
C ILE A 39 -5.74 4.59 -1.90
N ILE A 40 -5.91 5.64 -2.71
CA ILE A 40 -5.06 5.91 -3.88
C ILE A 40 -3.60 6.09 -3.45
N LEU A 41 -3.36 6.86 -2.38
CA LEU A 41 -2.02 7.09 -1.85
C LEU A 41 -1.35 5.79 -1.39
N ASN A 42 -2.09 4.91 -0.71
CA ASN A 42 -1.54 3.62 -0.26
C ASN A 42 -1.30 2.66 -1.44
N ILE A 43 -2.13 2.68 -2.48
CA ILE A 43 -1.87 1.94 -3.73
C ILE A 43 -0.55 2.43 -4.35
N GLN A 44 -0.38 3.74 -4.50
CA GLN A 44 0.84 4.32 -5.07
C GLN A 44 2.09 3.95 -4.25
N ARG A 45 1.98 3.98 -2.91
CA ARG A 45 3.08 3.59 -2.01
C ARG A 45 3.44 2.10 -2.13
N ALA A 46 2.43 1.22 -2.20
CA ALA A 46 2.64 -0.20 -2.41
C ALA A 46 3.36 -0.46 -3.75
N CYS A 47 2.89 0.13 -4.84
CA CYS A 47 3.54 0.02 -6.15
C CYS A 47 5.00 0.48 -6.12
N ARG A 48 5.28 1.61 -5.45
CA ARG A 48 6.65 2.12 -5.35
C ARG A 48 7.56 1.22 -4.54
N ALA A 49 7.08 0.68 -3.41
CA ALA A 49 7.83 -0.28 -2.61
C ALA A 49 8.12 -1.57 -3.39
N SER A 50 7.19 -2.03 -4.23
CA SER A 50 7.38 -3.18 -5.13
C SER A 50 8.44 -2.90 -6.20
N ILE A 51 8.44 -1.70 -6.80
CA ILE A 51 9.46 -1.30 -7.79
C ILE A 51 10.85 -1.24 -7.13
N ASP A 52 10.94 -0.61 -5.95
CA ASP A 52 12.20 -0.53 -5.20
C ASP A 52 12.74 -1.93 -4.86
N LEU A 53 11.85 -2.86 -4.49
CA LEU A 53 12.22 -4.25 -4.21
C LEU A 53 12.75 -4.95 -5.46
N ALA A 54 12.09 -4.77 -6.61
CA ALA A 54 12.54 -5.34 -7.87
C ALA A 54 13.93 -4.81 -8.27
N ILE A 55 14.18 -3.51 -8.13
CA ILE A 55 15.49 -2.89 -8.40
C ILE A 55 16.56 -3.45 -7.45
N TYR A 56 16.24 -3.68 -6.18
CA TYR A 56 17.19 -4.21 -5.20
C TYR A 56 17.60 -5.68 -5.46
N MET A 57 16.74 -6.46 -6.13
CA MET A 57 16.98 -7.88 -6.41
C MET A 57 17.77 -8.14 -7.69
N ILE A 58 17.97 -7.13 -8.54
CA ILE A 58 18.78 -7.16 -9.76
C ILE A 58 20.25 -6.85 -9.41
#